data_AF-A0A6H3RUY7-F1
#
_entry.id   AF-A0A6H3RUY7-F1
#
_cell.length_a   1.000
_cell.length_b   1.000
_cell.length_c   1.000
_cell.angle_alpha   90.00
_cell.angle_beta   90.00
_cell.angle_gamma   90.00
#
_symmetry.space_group_name_H-M   'P 1'
#
loop_
_entity.id
_entity.type
_entity.pdbx_description
1 polymer ?
#
loop_
_entity_poly.entity_id
_entity_poly.type
_entity_poly.pdbx_seq_one_letter_code
_entity_poly.pdbx_strand_id
1 'polypeptide(L)' 'MGEIIGAQIYLTEITKPPTQYSSVAMIVAASTVVGVAALGIASIVTSYSFSWRIAFWMGEVIAVIGLTARTTL' A
#
# COMPACT_ATOMS: atom_id res chain seq x y z
N MET A 1 6.26 -7.01 -3.54
CA MET A 1 7.69 -6.63 -3.36
C MET A 1 8.27 -5.91 -4.57
N GLY A 2 8.15 -6.44 -5.80
CA GLY A 2 8.70 -5.77 -7.00
C GLY A 2 8.19 -4.35 -7.23
N GLU A 3 6.90 -4.08 -6.99
CA GLU A 3 6.31 -2.74 -7.17
C GLU A 3 6.87 -1.69 -6.20
N ILE A 4 7.13 -2.06 -4.94
CA ILE A 4 7.68 -1.14 -3.93
C ILE A 4 9.15 -0.82 -4.25
N ILE A 5 9.92 -1.80 -4.71
CA ILE A 5 11.31 -1.59 -5.13
C ILE A 5 11.35 -0.73 -6.39
N GLY A 6 10.52 -1.02 -7.39
CA GLY A 6 10.42 -0.21 -8.62
C GLY A 6 10.01 1.23 -8.34
N ALA A 7 9.04 1.47 -7.45
CA ALA A 7 8.61 2.81 -7.06
C ALA A 7 9.71 3.58 -6.32
N GLN A 8 10.47 2.92 -5.44
CA GLN A 8 11.61 3.55 -4.79
C GLN A 8 12.69 3.94 -5.79
N ILE A 9 13.08 3.04 -6.69
CA ILE A 9 14.09 3.32 -7.73
C ILE A 9 13.62 4.50 -8.59
N TYR A 10 12.38 4.47 -9.09
CA TYR A 10 11.82 5.55 -9.86
C TYR A 10 11.88 6.90 -9.12
N LEU A 11 11.45 6.94 -7.84
CA LEU A 11 11.53 8.17 -7.06
C LEU A 11 12.97 8.64 -6.85
N THR A 12 13.90 7.72 -6.63
CA THR A 12 15.33 8.06 -6.51
C THR A 12 15.95 8.59 -7.78
N GLU A 13 15.44 8.22 -8.95
CA GLU A 13 15.92 8.73 -10.24
C GLU A 13 15.34 10.12 -10.57
N ILE A 14 14.09 10.41 -10.20
CA ILE A 14 13.45 11.69 -10.53
C ILE A 14 13.74 12.82 -9.52
N THR A 15 13.98 12.48 -8.24
CA THR A 15 14.18 13.48 -7.17
C THR A 15 15.65 13.64 -6.80
N LYS A 16 16.07 14.89 -6.57
CA LYS A 16 17.43 15.21 -6.13
C LYS A 16 17.53 15.22 -4.59
N PRO A 17 18.70 14.94 -4.00
CA PRO A 17 18.91 15.14 -2.56
C PRO A 17 18.63 16.60 -2.17
N PRO A 18 18.00 16.87 -0.99
CA PRO A 18 17.65 15.95 0.10
C PRO A 18 16.22 15.39 0.09
N THR A 19 15.34 15.84 -0.82
CA THR A 19 13.91 15.46 -0.81
C THR A 19 13.68 13.99 -1.17
N GLN A 20 14.64 13.37 -1.86
CA GLN A 20 14.68 11.94 -2.17
C GLN A 20 14.52 11.05 -0.93
N TYR A 21 15.17 11.38 0.19
CA TYR A 21 15.13 10.57 1.42
C TYR A 21 13.73 10.55 2.03
N SER A 22 13.08 11.70 2.10
CA SER A 22 11.72 11.82 2.63
C SER A 22 10.72 11.08 1.75
N SER A 23 10.87 11.17 0.43
CA SER A 23 9.97 10.52 -0.53
C SER A 23 10.04 8.99 -0.45
N VAL A 24 11.26 8.42 -0.40
CA VAL A 24 11.47 6.97 -0.21
C VAL A 24 10.97 6.50 1.15
N ALA A 25 11.26 7.26 2.22
CA ALA A 25 10.79 6.93 3.56
C ALA A 25 9.25 6.90 3.64
N MET A 26 8.57 7.80 2.92
CA MET A 26 7.11 7.87 2.89
C MET A 26 6.50 6.62 2.24
N ILE A 27 7.11 6.06 1.18
CA ILE A 27 6.69 4.78 0.58
C ILE A 27 6.76 3.65 1.62
N VAL A 28 7.88 3.54 2.33
CA VAL A 28 8.11 2.47 3.31
C VAL A 28 7.15 2.60 4.49
N ALA A 29 6.97 3.83 5.00
CA ALA A 29 6.02 4.12 6.07
C ALA A 29 4.58 3.75 5.68
N ALA A 30 4.12 4.22 4.52
CA ALA A 30 2.78 3.91 4.01
C ALA A 30 2.56 2.39 3.83
N SER A 31 3.55 1.68 3.28
CA SER A 31 3.49 0.23 3.09
C SER A 31 3.36 -0.52 4.41
N THR A 32 4.08 -0.07 5.44
CA THR A 32 4.05 -0.67 6.77
C THR A 32 2.70 -0.43 7.46
N VAL A 33 2.19 0.80 7.42
CA VAL A 33 0.90 1.17 8.03
C VAL A 33 -0.24 0.36 7.40
N VAL A 34 -0.28 0.26 6.08
CA VAL A 34 -1.31 -0.53 5.38
C VAL A 34 -1.18 -2.02 5.69
N GLY A 35 0.04 -2.55 5.78
CA GLY A 35 0.27 -3.95 6.18
C GLY A 35 -0.29 -4.25 7.57
N VAL A 36 -0.04 -3.38 8.55
CA VAL A 36 -0.59 -3.51 9.91
C VAL A 36 -2.11 -3.40 9.91
N ALA A 37 -2.67 -2.43 9.16
CA ALA A 37 -4.11 -2.27 9.04
C ALA A 37 -4.79 -3.51 8.42
N ALA A 38 -4.19 -4.09 7.37
CA ALA A 38 -4.70 -5.30 6.72
C ALA A 38 -4.72 -6.50 7.69
N LEU A 39 -3.65 -6.67 8.47
CA LEU A 39 -3.59 -7.70 9.51
C LEU A 39 -4.63 -7.46 10.61
N GLY A 40 -4.83 -6.20 11.01
CA GLY A 40 -5.88 -5.81 11.97
C GLY A 40 -7.28 -6.20 11.48
N ILE A 41 -7.61 -5.87 10.23
CA ILE A 41 -8.89 -6.26 9.61
C ILE A 41 -9.03 -7.78 9.54
N ALA A 42 -7.99 -8.49 9.09
CA ALA A 42 -8.02 -9.96 9.02
C ALA A 42 -8.24 -10.61 10.39
N SER A 43 -7.61 -10.08 11.44
CA SER A 43 -7.77 -10.54 12.81
C SER A 43 -9.20 -10.34 13.31
N ILE A 44 -9.80 -9.17 13.06
CA ILE A 44 -11.20 -8.88 13.43
C ILE A 44 -12.15 -9.82 12.68
N VAL A 45 -11.98 -9.98 11.37
CA VAL A 45 -12.85 -10.83 10.55
C VAL A 45 -12.81 -12.28 11.01
N THR A 46 -11.63 -12.79 11.37
CA THR A 46 -11.45 -14.16 11.84
C THR A 46 -11.95 -14.35 13.27
N SER A 47 -11.78 -13.37 14.15
CA SER A 47 -12.15 -13.47 15.57
C SER A 47 -13.66 -13.35 15.80
N TYR A 48 -14.34 -12.49 15.04
CA TYR A 48 -15.78 -12.24 15.20
C TYR A 48 -16.67 -13.11 14.28
N SER A 49 -16.09 -14.13 13.62
CA SER A 49 -16.79 -14.99 12.65
C SER A 49 -17.53 -14.22 11.55
N PHE A 50 -16.99 -13.06 11.16
CA PHE A 50 -17.52 -12.33 10.01
C PHE A 50 -17.26 -13.12 8.73
N SER A 51 -18.07 -12.87 7.71
CA SER A 51 -17.82 -13.43 6.39
C SER A 51 -16.46 -12.94 5.88
N TRP A 52 -15.54 -13.87 5.59
CA TRP A 52 -14.21 -13.60 5.00
C TRP A 52 -14.28 -12.71 3.75
N ARG A 53 -15.43 -12.72 3.06
CA ARG A 53 -15.78 -11.84 1.95
C ARG A 53 -15.54 -10.37 2.27
N ILE A 54 -15.79 -9.92 3.50
CA ILE A 54 -15.61 -8.50 3.86
C ILE A 54 -14.14 -8.06 3.79
N ALA A 55 -13.21 -8.95 4.19
CA ALA A 55 -11.78 -8.70 4.04
C ALA A 55 -11.38 -8.67 2.56
N PHE A 56 -12.00 -9.52 1.74
CA PHE A 56 -11.77 -9.54 0.30
C PHE A 56 -12.27 -8.26 -0.39
N TRP A 57 -13.50 -7.82 -0.07
CA TRP A 57 -14.07 -6.57 -0.58
C TRP A 57 -13.21 -5.35 -0.21
N MET A 58 -12.68 -5.29 1.01
CA MET A 58 -11.75 -4.23 1.41
C MET A 58 -10.47 -4.24 0.55
N GLY A 59 -9.93 -5.42 0.26
CA GLY A 59 -8.79 -5.57 -0.65
C GLY A 59 -9.11 -5.13 -2.08
N GLU A 60 -10.28 -5.49 -2.59
CA GLU A 60 -10.75 -5.12 -3.93
C GLU A 60 -10.85 -3.59 -4.09
N VAL A 61 -11.47 -2.90 -3.14
CA VAL A 61 -11.60 -1.42 -3.19
C VAL A 61 -10.22 -0.76 -3.26
N ILE A 62 -9.25 -1.23 -2.46
CA ILE A 62 -7.88 -0.71 -2.48
C ILE A 62 -7.22 -0.99 -3.84
N ALA A 63 -7.44 -2.18 -4.43
CA ALA A 63 -6.91 -2.53 -5.73
C ALA A 63 -7.49 -1.67 -6.86
N VAL A 64 -8.80 -1.37 -6.82
CA VAL A 64 -9.45 -0.47 -7.78
C VAL A 64 -8.89 0.95 -7.67
N ILE A 65 -8.73 1.47 -6.45
CA ILE A 65 -8.08 2.78 -6.23
C ILE A 65 -6.65 2.76 -6.80
N GLY A 66 -5.88 1.71 -6.53
CA GLY A 66 -4.52 1.55 -7.07
C GLY A 66 -4.47 1.48 -8.60
N LEU A 67 -5.46 0.86 -9.25
CA LEU A 67 -5.60 0.83 -10.70
C LEU A 67 -5.91 2.23 -11.24
N THR A 68 -6.89 2.93 -10.68
CA THR A 68 -7.25 4.29 -11.14
C THR A 68 -6.10 5.27 -10.99
N ALA A 69 -5.36 5.22 -9.87
CA ALA A 69 -4.19 6.06 -9.66
C ALA A 69 -3.06 5.83 -10.68
N ARG A 70 -2.98 4.63 -11.28
CA ARG A 70 -1.99 4.32 -12.34
C ARG A 70 -2.43 4.78 -13.73
N THR A 71 -3.73 4.98 -13.95
CA THR A 71 -4.24 5.50 -15.25
C THR A 71 -4.04 7.00 -15.43
N THR A 72 -3.65 7.71 -14.37
CA THR A 72 -3.43 9.16 -14.38
C THR A 72 -1.95 9.57 -14.50
N LEU A 73 -1.07 8.62 -14.82
CA LEU A 73 0.35 8.84 -15.14
C LEU A 73 0.58 8.62 -16.63
#